data_AF-A0A3B8JYX4-F1
#
_entry.id   AF-A0A3B8JYX4-F1
#
_cell.length_a   1.000
_cell.length_b   1.000
_cell.length_c   1.000
_cell.angle_alpha   90.00
_cell.angle_beta   90.00
_cell.angle_gamma   90.00
#
_symmetry.space_group_name_H-M   'P 1'
#
loop_
_entity.id
_entity.type
_entity.pdbx_description
1 polymer ?
#
loop_
_entity_poly.entity_id
_entity_poly.type
_entity_poly.pdbx_seq_one_letter_code
_entity_poly.pdbx_strand_id
1 'polypeptide(L)' 'MKAKFWIIIVIAVLLLIILVQNTGPVTLNLFFWEITMPQILLLFISIIIGLVIGCIICLFSKKKRNL' A
#
# COMPACT_ATOMS: atom_id res chain seq x y z
N MET A 1 -31.61 -6.16 -7.56
CA MET A 1 -30.20 -5.69 -7.62
C MET A 1 -29.31 -6.77 -7.02
N LYS A 2 -28.32 -7.26 -7.77
CA LYS A 2 -27.61 -8.51 -7.46
C LYS A 2 -26.83 -8.35 -6.15
N ALA A 3 -26.98 -9.28 -5.20
CA ALA A 3 -26.36 -9.26 -3.87
C ALA A 3 -24.85 -8.92 -3.88
N LYS A 4 -24.16 -9.26 -4.98
CA LYS A 4 -22.77 -8.88 -5.26
C LYS A 4 -22.48 -7.37 -5.13
N PHE A 5 -23.41 -6.50 -5.52
CA PHE A 5 -23.25 -5.05 -5.42
C PHE A 5 -23.24 -4.58 -3.95
N TRP A 6 -24.17 -5.08 -3.14
CA TRP A 6 -24.23 -4.78 -1.71
C TRP A 6 -23.02 -5.32 -0.95
N ILE A 7 -22.54 -6.52 -1.32
CA ILE A 7 -21.32 -7.09 -0.76
C ILE A 7 -20.11 -6.18 -1.03
N ILE A 8 -19.96 -5.68 -2.26
CA ILE A 8 -18.87 -4.76 -2.62
C ILE A 8 -18.98 -3.45 -1.82
N ILE A 9 -20.18 -2.89 -1.68
CA ILE A 9 -20.39 -1.68 -0.86
C ILE A 9 -19.99 -1.92 0.59
N VAL A 10 -20.45 -3.02 1.20
CA VAL A 10 -20.13 -3.35 2.60
C VAL A 10 -18.62 -3.50 2.79
N ILE A 11 -17.93 -4.19 1.88
CA ILE A 11 -16.48 -4.33 1.91
C ILE A 11 -15.78 -2.96 1.77
N ALA A 12 -16.24 -2.12 0.85
CA ALA A 12 -15.68 -0.78 0.66
C ALA A 12 -15.84 0.10 1.90
N VAL A 13 -17.01 0.07 2.54
CA VAL A 13 -17.30 0.79 3.78
C VAL A 13 -16.41 0.29 4.93
N LEU A 14 -16.28 -1.04 5.09
CA LEU A 14 -15.41 -1.64 6.11
C LEU A 14 -13.94 -1.24 5.91
N LEU A 15 -13.44 -1.26 4.68
CA LEU A 15 -12.10 -0.78 4.34
C LEU A 15 -11.94 0.70 4.71
N LEU A 16 -12.94 1.53 4.42
CA LEU A 16 -12.92 2.96 4.74
C LEU A 16 -12.89 3.20 6.26
N ILE A 17 -13.64 2.41 7.03
CA ILE A 17 -13.61 2.44 8.49
C ILE A 17 -12.23 2.04 9.02
N ILE A 18 -11.65 0.96 8.50
CA ILE A 18 -10.29 0.54 8.88
C ILE A 18 -9.30 1.67 8.57
N LEU A 19 -9.41 2.31 7.42
CA LEU A 19 -8.54 3.44 7.03
C LEU A 19 -8.64 4.61 8.02
N VAL A 20 -9.87 5.03 8.37
CA VAL A 20 -10.12 6.16 9.28
C VAL A 20 -9.81 5.83 10.74
N GLN A 21 -10.00 4.58 11.16
CA GLN A 21 -9.62 4.16 12.52
C GLN A 21 -8.10 4.01 12.67
N ASN A 22 -7.40 3.64 11.60
CA ASN A 22 -5.95 3.48 11.59
C ASN A 22 -5.21 4.77 11.14
N THR A 23 -5.88 5.93 11.12
CA THR A 23 -5.22 7.25 10.98
C THR A 23 -4.55 7.73 12.27
N GLY A 24 -3.93 6.82 13.02
CA GLY A 24 -3.08 7.19 14.14
C GLY A 24 -1.76 7.80 13.66
N PRO A 25 -1.19 8.80 14.37
CA PRO A 25 0.17 9.25 14.13
C PRO A 25 1.12 8.10 14.47
N VAL A 26 1.93 7.69 13.49
CA VAL A 26 3.00 6.70 13.68
C VAL A 26 4.34 7.42 13.54
N THR A 27 5.25 7.07 14.43
CA THR A 27 6.62 7.58 14.41
C THR A 27 7.49 6.60 13.64
N LEU A 28 8.03 7.05 12.51
CA LEU A 28 9.08 6.34 11.79
C LEU A 28 10.46 6.77 12.27
N ASN A 29 11.28 5.80 12.66
CA ASN A 29 12.71 5.99 12.89
C ASN A 29 13.50 5.43 11.70
N LEU A 30 14.03 6.30 10.85
CA LEU A 30 14.83 5.98 9.67
C LEU A 30 16.28 6.39 9.89
N PHE A 31 17.14 5.42 10.23
CA PHE A 31 18.54 5.64 10.60
C PHE A 31 18.70 6.68 11.72
N PHE A 32 18.89 7.96 11.36
CA PHE A 32 19.03 9.08 12.29
C PHE A 32 17.85 10.07 12.25
N TRP A 33 16.80 9.76 11.48
CA TRP A 33 15.63 10.64 11.29
C TRP A 33 14.40 10.08 11.99
N GLU A 34 13.68 10.96 12.66
CA GLU A 34 12.40 10.67 13.29
C GLU A 34 11.30 11.47 12.56
N ILE A 35 10.33 10.76 11.98
CA ILE A 35 9.25 11.35 11.19
C ILE A 35 7.92 10.86 11.73
N THR A 36 7.13 11.77 12.30
CA THR A 36 5.76 11.46 12.72
C THR A 36 4.81 11.79 11.58
N MET A 37 4.04 10.79 11.13
CA MET A 37 3.04 10.96 10.08
C MET A 37 1.85 10.03 10.28
N PRO A 38 0.71 10.26 9.61
CA PRO A 38 -0.38 9.30 9.63
C PRO A 38 0.06 7.93 9.10
N GLN A 39 -0.29 6.84 9.78
CA GLN A 39 0.06 5.47 9.36
C GLN A 39 -0.39 5.14 7.93
N ILE A 40 -1.49 5.75 7.48
CA ILE A 40 -1.95 5.53 6.11
C ILE A 40 -0.96 6.09 5.06
N LEU A 41 -0.32 7.23 5.36
CA LEU A 41 0.67 7.83 4.47
C LEU A 41 1.89 6.92 4.34
N LEU A 42 2.33 6.35 5.46
CA LEU A 42 3.41 5.36 5.52
C LEU A 42 3.11 4.16 4.62
N LEU A 43 1.90 3.58 4.75
CA LEU A 43 1.50 2.41 3.96
C LEU A 43 1.45 2.71 2.46
N PHE A 44 0.91 3.86 2.07
CA PHE A 44 0.90 4.27 0.66
C PHE A 44 2.32 4.42 0.10
N ILE A 45 3.22 5.10 0.83
CA ILE A 45 4.61 5.29 0.43
C ILE A 45 5.32 3.92 0.32
N SER A 46 5.10 3.03 1.29
CA SER A 46 5.65 1.66 1.29
C SER A 46 5.23 0.87 0.04
N ILE A 47 3.95 0.90 -0.32
CA ILE A 47 3.42 0.22 -1.50
C ILE A 47 4.05 0.78 -2.78
N ILE A 48 4.14 2.11 -2.89
CA ILE A 48 4.75 2.78 -4.05
C ILE A 48 6.23 2.38 -4.18
N ILE A 49 6.99 2.41 -3.09
CA ILE A 49 8.39 1.98 -3.06
C ILE A 49 8.51 0.53 -3.52
N GLY A 50 7.68 -0.37 -2.97
CA GLY A 50 7.68 -1.78 -3.36
C GLY A 50 7.36 -2.00 -4.83
N LEU A 51 6.39 -1.27 -5.38
CA LEU A 51 6.03 -1.32 -6.81
C LEU A 51 7.17 -0.82 -7.68
N VAL A 52 7.78 0.32 -7.33
CA VAL A 52 8.91 0.89 -8.06
C VAL A 52 10.09 -0.08 -8.07
N ILE A 53 10.44 -0.64 -6.91
CA ILE A 53 11.50 -1.66 -6.79
C ILE A 53 11.17 -2.89 -7.62
N GLY A 54 9.94 -3.39 -7.56
CA GLY A 54 9.49 -4.55 -8.35
C GLY A 54 9.56 -4.30 -9.86
N CYS A 55 9.14 -3.12 -10.33
CA CYS A 55 9.26 -2.71 -11.73
C CYS A 55 10.73 -2.62 -12.15
N ILE A 56 11.58 -2.00 -11.33
CA ILE A 56 13.02 -1.92 -11.55
C ILE A 56 13.62 -3.32 -11.71
N ILE A 57 13.35 -4.23 -10.77
CA ILE A 57 13.80 -5.63 -10.82
C ILE A 57 13.33 -6.29 -12.12
N CYS A 58 12.07 -6.14 -12.51
CA CYS A 58 11.53 -6.70 -13.75
C CYS A 58 12.25 -6.17 -15.00
N LEU A 59 12.54 -4.87 -15.06
CA LEU A 59 13.28 -4.25 -16.16
C LEU A 59 14.71 -4.80 -16.26
N PHE A 60 15.39 -4.99 -15.12
CA PHE A 60 16.73 -5.58 -15.07
C PHE A 60 16.74 -7.10 -15.27
N SER A 61 15.59 -7.77 -15.08
CA SER A 61 15.43 -9.22 -15.29
C SER A 61 15.27 -9.62 -16.77
N LYS A 62 15.49 -8.69 -17.72
CA LYS A 62 15.70 -9.03 -19.14
C LYS A 62 17.02 -9.78 -19.35
N LYS A 63 17.10 -11.03 -18.87
CA LYS A 63 18.10 -11.99 -19.32
C LYS A 63 17.51 -13.40 -19.36
N LYS A 64 17.33 -13.87 -20.61
CA LYS A 64 17.23 -15.28 -21.04
C LYS A 64 15.88 -15.98 -20.86
N ARG A 65 14.94 -15.72 -21.78
CA ARG A 65 14.07 -16.78 -22.29
C ARG A 65 14.35 -16.93 -23.79
N ASN A 66 15.42 -17.69 -24.07
CA ASN A 66 15.68 -18.21 -25.41
C ASN A 66 14.56 -19.22 -25.70
N LEU A 67 13.70 -18.91 -26.66
CA LEU A 67 12.88 -19.87 -27.39
C LEU A 67 13.57 -20.14 -28.72
#